data_AF-A0A4Y8SH29-F1
#
_entry.id   AF-A0A4Y8SH29-F1
#
_cell.length_a   1.000
_cell.length_b   1.000
_cell.length_c   1.000
_cell.angle_alpha   90.00
_cell.angle_beta   90.00
_cell.angle_gamma   90.00
#
_symmetry.space_group_name_H-M   'P 1'
#
loop_
_entity.id
_entity.type
_entity.pdbx_description
1 polymer ?
#
loop_
_entity_poly.entity_id
_entity_poly.type
_entity_poly.pdbx_seq_one_letter_code
_entity_poly.pdbx_strand_id
1 'polypeptide(L)' 'MEEEQDPSPEYIKGFNQMYKLKREMPEVAQQMLSAKAEGERFKGMAAGARQYELERIREVSQKGREQSREREI' A
#
# COMPACT_ATOMS: atom_id res chain seq x y z
N MET A 1 24.12 -7.55 -14.92
CA MET A 1 22.66 -7.46 -15.01
C MET A 1 22.14 -8.10 -13.74
N GLU A 2 21.50 -7.35 -12.86
CA GLU A 2 20.76 -7.97 -11.75
C GLU A 2 19.63 -8.78 -12.40
N GLU A 3 19.61 -10.09 -12.16
CA GLU A 3 18.48 -10.91 -12.56
C GLU A 3 17.24 -10.35 -11.86
N GLU A 4 16.29 -9.85 -12.64
CA GLU A 4 15.01 -9.37 -12.15
C GLU A 4 14.23 -10.59 -11.63
N GLN A 5 14.43 -10.91 -10.35
CA GLN A 5 13.71 -12.00 -9.71
C GLN A 5 12.25 -11.62 -9.55
N ASP A 6 11.37 -12.41 -10.18
CA ASP A 6 9.94 -12.31 -9.94
C ASP A 6 9.64 -12.47 -8.45
N PRO A 7 8.74 -11.64 -7.89
CA PRO A 7 8.38 -11.73 -6.49
C PRO A 7 7.78 -13.09 -6.16
N SER A 8 8.12 -13.63 -5.00
CA SER A 8 7.63 -14.94 -4.59
C SER A 8 6.09 -14.97 -4.50
N PRO A 9 5.44 -16.13 -4.75
CA PRO A 9 3.99 -16.25 -4.62
C PRO A 9 3.46 -15.85 -3.23
N GLU A 10 4.22 -16.11 -2.17
CA GLU A 10 3.86 -15.72 -0.81
C GLU A 10 3.93 -14.21 -0.60
N TYR A 11 4.93 -13.55 -1.18
CA TYR A 11 5.01 -12.09 -1.20
C TYR A 11 3.77 -11.49 -1.88
N ILE A 12 3.42 -11.97 -3.08
CA ILE A 12 2.27 -11.47 -3.86
C ILE A 12 0.96 -11.62 -3.07
N LYS A 13 0.75 -12.78 -2.43
CA LYS A 13 -0.44 -13.00 -1.58
C LYS A 13 -0.48 -12.03 -0.41
N GLY A 14 0.64 -11.87 0.30
CA GLY A 14 0.74 -10.93 1.42
C GLY A 14 0.44 -9.50 1.00
N PHE A 15 1.01 -9.07 -0.13
CA PHE A 15 0.79 -7.76 -0.72
C PHE A 15 -0.68 -7.51 -1.02
N ASN A 16 -1.31 -8.38 -1.82
CA ASN A 16 -2.70 -8.23 -2.23
C ASN A 16 -3.66 -8.27 -1.02
N GLN A 17 -3.37 -9.13 -0.05
CA GLN A 17 -4.16 -9.25 1.18
C GLN A 17 -4.12 -7.95 1.98
N MET A 18 -2.94 -7.42 2.26
CA MET A 18 -2.81 -6.24 3.11
C MET A 18 -3.23 -4.94 2.40
N TYR A 19 -3.03 -4.84 1.08
CA TYR A 19 -3.55 -3.72 0.30
C TYR A 19 -5.07 -3.59 0.44
N LYS A 20 -5.80 -4.71 0.25
CA LYS A 20 -7.27 -4.72 0.42
C LYS A 20 -7.66 -4.47 1.88
N LEU A 21 -6.97 -5.09 2.82
CA LEU A 21 -7.27 -4.93 4.25
C LEU A 21 -7.06 -3.49 4.72
N LYS A 22 -5.99 -2.82 4.29
CA LYS A 22 -5.74 -1.40 4.63
C LYS A 22 -6.82 -0.47 4.09
N ARG A 23 -7.41 -0.82 2.93
CA ARG A 23 -8.54 -0.10 2.33
C ARG A 23 -9.85 -0.29 3.09
N GLU A 24 -10.15 -1.51 3.51
CA GLU A 24 -11.47 -1.89 4.05
C GLU A 24 -11.52 -1.84 5.58
N MET A 25 -10.42 -2.16 6.25
CA MET A 25 -10.31 -2.29 7.71
C MET A 25 -8.92 -1.80 8.21
N PRO A 26 -8.66 -0.48 8.16
CA PRO A 26 -7.33 0.08 8.42
C PRO A 26 -6.80 -0.20 9.84
N GLU A 27 -7.68 -0.31 10.84
CA GLU A 27 -7.31 -0.61 12.23
C GLU A 27 -6.79 -2.05 12.37
N VAL A 28 -7.45 -3.01 11.71
CA VAL A 28 -7.03 -4.42 11.69
C VAL A 28 -5.71 -4.56 10.95
N ALA A 29 -5.56 -3.90 9.80
CA ALA A 29 -4.30 -3.85 9.08
C ALA A 29 -3.15 -3.34 9.96
N GLN A 30 -3.40 -2.28 10.74
CA GLN A 30 -2.41 -1.73 11.67
C GLN A 30 -2.02 -2.72 12.77
N GLN A 31 -3.00 -3.39 13.37
CA GLN A 31 -2.74 -4.43 14.38
C GLN A 31 -1.90 -5.57 13.80
N MET A 32 -2.24 -6.06 12.61
CA MET A 32 -1.48 -7.14 11.95
C MET A 32 -0.02 -6.74 11.67
N LEU A 33 0.22 -5.51 11.21
CA LEU A 33 1.58 -5.03 10.92
C LEU A 33 2.41 -4.78 12.18
N SER A 34 1.78 -4.54 13.34
CA SER A 34 2.50 -4.41 14.61
C SER A 34 3.19 -5.70 15.06
N ALA A 35 2.79 -6.86 14.53
CA ALA A 35 3.40 -8.15 14.84
C ALA A 35 4.86 -8.27 14.37
N LYS A 36 5.30 -7.42 13.43
CA LYS A 36 6.69 -7.37 12.91
C LYS A 36 7.26 -8.77 12.58
N ALA A 37 6.46 -9.61 11.94
CA ALA A 37 6.87 -10.97 11.62
C ALA A 37 7.93 -10.98 10.50
N GLU A 38 8.65 -12.08 10.41
CA GLU A 38 9.61 -12.31 9.32
C GLU A 38 8.96 -13.12 8.19
N GLY A 39 9.63 -13.15 7.03
CA GLY A 39 9.24 -13.96 5.89
C GLY A 39 8.59 -13.19 4.74
N GLU A 40 8.60 -13.83 3.57
CA GLU A 40 8.20 -13.23 2.29
C GLU A 40 6.75 -12.71 2.30
N ARG A 41 5.84 -13.45 2.93
CA ARG A 41 4.45 -13.04 3.04
C ARG A 41 4.29 -11.76 3.85
N PHE A 42 4.99 -11.65 4.99
CA PHE A 42 4.89 -10.45 5.83
C PHE A 42 5.55 -9.24 5.15
N LYS A 43 6.68 -9.43 4.45
CA LYS A 43 7.26 -8.39 3.59
C LYS A 43 6.26 -7.89 2.55
N GLY A 44 5.57 -8.82 1.90
CA GLY A 44 4.47 -8.51 0.98
C GLY A 44 3.38 -7.68 1.65
N MET A 45 2.92 -8.08 2.84
CA MET A 45 1.90 -7.36 3.60
C MET A 45 2.32 -5.90 3.89
N ALA A 46 3.55 -5.70 4.40
CA ALA A 46 4.06 -4.36 4.67
C ALA A 46 4.11 -3.48 3.41
N ALA A 47 4.54 -4.05 2.28
CA ALA A 47 4.57 -3.36 1.00
C ALA A 47 3.16 -3.01 0.48
N GLY A 48 2.20 -3.93 0.60
CA GLY A 48 0.81 -3.71 0.19
C GLY A 48 0.13 -2.58 0.96
N ALA A 49 0.32 -2.53 2.28
CA ALA A 49 -0.16 -1.41 3.09
C ALA A 49 0.47 -0.08 2.68
N ARG A 50 1.79 -0.07 2.46
CA ARG A 50 2.52 1.12 2.04
C ARG A 50 2.05 1.63 0.68
N GLN A 51 1.80 0.73 -0.28
CA GLN A 51 1.31 1.11 -1.60
C GLN A 51 -0.03 1.83 -1.50
N TYR A 52 -0.97 1.29 -0.73
CA TYR A 52 -2.28 1.94 -0.52
C TYR A 52 -2.14 3.34 0.09
N GLU A 53 -1.29 3.50 1.11
CA GLU A 53 -1.02 4.80 1.74
C GLU A 53 -0.49 5.83 0.73
N LEU A 54 0.47 5.42 -0.11
CA LEU A 54 1.05 6.29 -1.13
C LEU A 54 0.03 6.71 -2.20
N GLU A 55 -0.83 5.79 -2.63
CA GLU A 55 -1.89 6.08 -3.58
C GLU A 55 -2.90 7.06 -2.98
N ARG A 56 -3.30 6.89 -1.72
CA ARG A 56 -4.18 7.82 -1.01
C ARG A 56 -3.59 9.22 -0.90
N ILE A 57 -2.29 9.33 -0.59
CA ILE A 57 -1.60 10.63 -0.53
C ILE A 57 -1.59 11.29 -1.91
N ARG A 58 -1.33 10.52 -2.98
CA ARG A 58 -1.34 11.02 -4.36
C ARG A 58 -2.72 11.52 -4.77
N GLU A 59 -3.78 10.77 -4.47
CA GLU A 59 -5.16 11.15 -4.74
C GLU A 59 -5.54 12.48 -4.05
N VAL A 60 -5.22 12.62 -2.76
CA VAL A 60 -5.50 13.84 -2.00
C VAL A 60 -4.74 15.03 -2.59
N SER A 61 -3.46 14.83 -2.92
CA SER A 61 -2.61 15.87 -3.50
C SER A 61 -3.10 16.33 -4.88
N GLN A 62 -3.61 15.40 -5.69
CA GLN A 62 -4.14 15.72 -7.02
C GLN A 62 -5.45 16.51 -6.92
N LYS A 63 -6.38 16.08 -6.06
CA LYS A 63 -7.65 16.80 -5.82
C LYS A 63 -7.43 18.23 -5.34
N GLY A 64 -6.43 18.44 -4.46
CA GLY A 64 -6.08 19.79 -4.01
C GLY A 64 -5.61 20.70 -5.15
N ARG A 65 -4.81 20.17 -6.10
CA ARG A 65 -4.36 20.94 -7.27
C ARG A 65 -5.50 21.26 -8.24
N GLU A 66 -6.42 20.33 -8.44
CA GLU A 66 -7.59 20.52 -9.32
C GLU A 66 -8.53 21.59 -8.76
N GLN A 67 -8.82 21.55 -7.45
CA GLN A 67 -9.67 22.56 -6.79
C GLN A 67 -9.06 23.97 -6.80
N SER A 68 -7.74 24.11 -6.65
CA SER A 68 -7.08 25.41 -6.77
C SER A 68 -7.21 25.98 -8.19
N ARG A 69 -7.12 25.12 -9.22
CA ARG A 69 -7.23 25.53 -10.62
C ARG A 69 -8.65 25.94 -11.02
N GLU A 70 -9.67 25.31 -10.45
CA GLU A 70 -11.08 25.68 -10.68
C GLU A 70 -11.47 27.01 -10.02
N ARG A 71 -10.77 27.43 -8.95
CA ARG A 71 -11.03 28.72 -8.27
C ARG A 71 -10.36 29.92 -8.93
N GLU A 72 -9.48 29.69 -9.90
CA GLU A 72 -8.74 30.73 -10.65
C GLU A 72 -9.39 31.07 -12.01
N ILE A 73 -10.54 30.47 -12.34
CA ILE A 73 -11.34 30.71 -13.56
C ILE A 73 -12.66 31.40 -13.17
#